data_AF-A0A1R1M1R1-F1
#
_entry.id   AF-A0A1R1M1R1-F1
#
_cell.length_a   1.000
_cell.length_b   1.000
_cell.length_c   1.000
_cell.angle_alpha   90.00
_cell.angle_beta   90.00
_cell.angle_gamma   90.00
#
_symmetry.space_group_name_H-M   'P 1'
#
loop_
_entity.id
_entity.type
_entity.pdbx_description
1 polymer ?
#
loop_
_entity_poly.entity_id
_entity_poly.type
_entity_poly.pdbx_seq_one_letter_code
_entity_poly.pdbx_strand_id
1 'polypeptide(L)'
;MEQLAIAFTGVIAIWLSQDCCPKRRRYACLFGLAGQPFWFYSAWQAEQWGIFALCLFYAWAWFKGVRTHWLCDEEKSIHNVTKASDAAKA
;
A
#
# COMPACT_ATOMS: atom_id res chain seq x y z
N MET A 1 24.27 -2.49 -0.95
CA MET A 1 23.19 -2.78 -1.92
C MET A 1 21.83 -2.25 -1.45
N GLU A 2 21.69 -1.87 -0.17
CA GLU A 2 20.51 -1.24 0.44
C GLU A 2 19.83 -0.13 -0.41
N GLN A 3 20.61 0.84 -0.92
CA GLN A 3 20.07 2.01 -1.62
C GLN A 3 19.35 1.66 -2.93
N LEU A 4 19.82 0.63 -3.64
CA LEU A 4 19.19 0.11 -4.85
C LEU A 4 17.86 -0.57 -4.53
N ALA A 5 17.82 -1.37 -3.45
CA ALA A 5 16.58 -2.01 -2.99
C ALA A 5 15.55 -0.96 -2.53
N ILE A 6 15.99 0.06 -1.80
CA ILE A 6 15.18 1.20 -1.38
C ILE A 6 14.63 1.98 -2.58
N ALA A 7 15.48 2.34 -3.54
CA ALA A 7 15.07 3.09 -4.71
C ALA A 7 14.09 2.28 -5.57
N PHE A 8 14.38 1.01 -5.80
CA PHE A 8 13.54 0.14 -6.64
C PHE A 8 12.16 -0.10 -6.00
N THR A 9 12.12 -0.50 -4.72
CA THR A 9 10.86 -0.73 -4.01
C THR A 9 10.07 0.55 -3.82
N GLY A 10 10.73 1.68 -3.55
CA GLY A 10 10.11 2.99 -3.40
C GLY A 10 9.51 3.53 -4.70
N VAL A 11 10.26 3.49 -5.80
CA VAL A 11 9.78 3.96 -7.11
C VAL A 11 8.61 3.10 -7.61
N ILE A 12 8.68 1.78 -7.45
CA ILE A 12 7.59 0.88 -7.83
C ILE A 12 6.35 1.13 -6.98
N ALA A 13 6.50 1.34 -5.67
CA ALA A 13 5.39 1.67 -4.79
C ALA A 13 4.71 3.00 -5.19
N ILE A 14 5.49 4.03 -5.49
CA ILE A 14 4.97 5.32 -5.96
C ILE A 14 4.26 5.13 -7.30
N TRP A 15 4.89 4.48 -8.26
CA TRP A 15 4.32 4.28 -9.60
C TRP A 15 2.99 3.51 -9.53
N LEU A 16 2.94 2.39 -8.80
CA LEU A 16 1.71 1.63 -8.61
C LEU A 16 0.66 2.44 -7.85
N SER A 17 1.05 3.28 -6.88
CA SER A 17 0.10 4.09 -6.11
C SER A 17 -0.65 5.10 -6.99
N GLN A 18 0.00 5.59 -8.05
CA GLN A 18 -0.55 6.55 -9.01
C GLN A 18 -1.24 5.87 -10.21
N ASP A 19 -1.27 4.54 -10.27
CA ASP A 19 -1.85 3.81 -11.38
C ASP A 19 -3.37 3.98 -11.41
N CYS A 20 -3.92 4.24 -12.61
CA CYS A 20 -5.36 4.40 -12.83
C CYS A 20 -6.13 3.09 -12.56
N CYS A 21 -5.45 1.94 -12.64
CA CYS A 21 -6.08 0.64 -12.44
C CYS A 21 -6.11 0.25 -10.94
N PRO A 22 -7.30 0.09 -10.32
CA PRO A 22 -7.42 -0.27 -8.89
C PRO A 22 -6.73 -1.60 -8.55
N LYS A 23 -6.76 -2.56 -9.50
CA LYS A 23 -6.11 -3.88 -9.36
C LYS A 23 -4.59 -3.79 -9.28
N ARG A 24 -3.98 -2.77 -9.90
CA ARG A 24 -2.52 -2.55 -9.85
C ARG A 24 -2.16 -1.71 -8.63
N ARG A 25 -2.98 -0.69 -8.31
CA ARG A 25 -2.78 0.19 -7.15
C ARG A 25 -2.68 -0.53 -5.81
N ARG A 26 -3.43 -1.62 -5.61
CA ARG A 26 -3.35 -2.45 -4.39
C ARG A 26 -1.99 -3.15 -4.17
N TYR A 27 -1.16 -3.29 -5.20
CA TYR A 27 0.18 -3.88 -5.03
C TYR A 27 1.19 -2.85 -4.51
N ALA A 28 0.91 -1.54 -4.66
CA ALA A 28 1.78 -0.48 -4.15
C ALA A 28 2.10 -0.65 -2.66
N CYS A 29 1.09 -1.02 -1.86
CA CYS A 29 1.25 -1.21 -0.44
C CYS A 29 2.07 -2.45 -0.05
N LEU A 30 2.11 -3.48 -0.89
CA LEU A 30 2.99 -4.64 -0.68
C LEU A 30 4.46 -4.27 -0.95
N PHE A 31 4.73 -3.53 -2.03
CA PHE A 31 6.09 -3.06 -2.34
C PHE A 31 6.58 -2.02 -1.31
N GLY A 32 5.70 -1.14 -0.84
CA GLY A 32 6.00 -0.18 0.21
C GLY A 32 6.36 -0.83 1.54
N LEU A 33 5.67 -1.93 1.92
CA LEU A 33 5.99 -2.73 3.11
C LEU A 33 7.28 -3.53 2.93
N ALA A 34 7.50 -4.14 1.77
CA ALA A 34 8.72 -4.88 1.47
C ALA A 34 9.97 -3.98 1.46
N GLY A 35 9.80 -2.70 1.13
CA GLY A 35 10.87 -1.69 1.21
C GLY A 35 11.23 -1.27 2.64
N GLN A 36 10.31 -1.40 3.62
CA GLN A 36 10.56 -0.87 4.96
C GLN A 36 11.71 -1.53 5.72
N PRO A 37 11.92 -2.86 5.70
CA PRO A 37 13.08 -3.48 6.34
C PRO A 37 14.42 -2.86 5.89
N PHE A 38 14.53 -2.51 4.60
CA PHE A 38 15.73 -1.87 4.06
C PHE A 38 15.89 -0.43 4.55
N TRP A 39 14.80 0.35 4.57
CA TRP A 39 14.81 1.71 5.13
C TRP A 39 15.12 1.71 6.62
N PHE A 40 14.58 0.76 7.39
CA PHE A 40 14.86 0.58 8.82
C PHE A 40 16.32 0.26 9.07
N TYR A 41 16.87 -0.73 8.37
CA TYR A 41 18.25 -1.14 8.53
C TYR A 41 19.21 -0.02 8.15
N SER A 42 18.93 0.69 7.05
CA SER A 42 19.73 1.84 6.62
C SER A 42 19.66 3.00 7.61
N ALA A 43 18.49 3.31 8.16
CA ALA A 43 18.32 4.40 9.12
C ALA A 43 18.99 4.07 10.47
N TRP A 44 18.92 2.81 10.90
CA TRP A 44 19.62 2.32 12.09
C TRP A 44 21.14 2.43 11.94
N GLN A 45 21.70 1.93 10.83
CA GLN A 45 23.15 2.00 10.60
C GLN A 45 23.68 3.42 10.42
N ALA A 46 22.86 4.33 9.89
CA ALA A 46 23.23 5.74 9.73
C ALA A 46 22.96 6.57 11.00
N GLU A 47 22.47 5.94 12.09
CA GLU A 47 22.04 6.59 13.33
C GLU A 47 21.03 7.74 13.11
N GLN A 48 20.24 7.64 12.04
CA GLN A 48 19.25 8.63 11.65
C GLN A 48 17.91 8.35 12.33
N TRP A 49 17.85 8.61 13.63
CA TRP A 49 16.67 8.34 14.46
C TRP A 49 15.38 9.01 13.96
N GLY A 50 15.48 10.19 13.35
CA GLY A 50 14.35 10.87 12.73
C GLY A 50 13.77 10.09 11.53
N ILE A 51 14.65 9.57 10.66
CA ILE A 51 14.22 8.72 9.53
C ILE A 51 13.73 7.37 10.03
N PHE A 52 14.38 6.80 11.05
CA PHE A 52 13.94 5.56 11.68
C PHE A 52 12.49 5.65 12.20
N ALA A 53 12.15 6.76 12.87
CA ALA A 53 10.78 7.02 13.30
C ALA A 53 9.81 7.15 12.11
N LEU A 54 10.22 7.85 11.05
CA LEU A 54 9.42 7.95 9.81
C LEU A 54 9.18 6.59 9.16
N CYS A 55 10.15 5.67 9.18
CA CYS A 55 9.97 4.30 8.68
C CYS A 55 8.84 3.56 9.42
N LEU A 56 8.67 3.78 10.73
CA LEU A 56 7.55 3.21 11.49
C LEU A 56 6.21 3.76 11.00
N PHE A 57 6.12 5.09 10.82
CA PHE A 57 4.91 5.72 10.30
C PHE A 57 4.59 5.27 8.87
N TYR A 58 5.59 5.13 8.02
CA TYR A 58 5.43 4.65 6.65
C TYR A 58 5.02 3.18 6.62
N ALA A 59 5.63 2.32 7.44
CA ALA A 59 5.18 0.94 7.60
C ALA A 59 3.70 0.86 8.00
N TRP A 60 3.28 1.71 8.93
CA TRP A 60 1.88 1.78 9.37
C TRP A 60 0.94 2.27 8.25
N ALA A 61 1.33 3.29 7.49
CA ALA A 61 0.56 3.78 6.36
C ALA A 61 0.40 2.72 5.26
N TRP A 62 1.47 1.99 4.92
CA TRP A 62 1.41 0.90 3.96
C TRP A 62 0.58 -0.28 4.46
N PHE A 63 0.67 -0.62 5.76
CA PHE A 63 -0.18 -1.62 6.40
C PHE A 63 -1.65 -1.25 6.34
N LYS A 64 -2.00 0.03 6.54
CA LYS A 64 -3.36 0.53 6.33
C LYS A 64 -3.81 0.29 4.88
N GLY A 65 -2.96 0.55 3.90
CA GLY A 65 -3.23 0.26 2.49
C GLY A 65 -3.49 -1.21 2.21
N VAL A 66 -2.71 -2.12 2.82
CA VAL A 66 -2.97 -3.57 2.74
C VAL A 66 -4.34 -3.90 3.34
N ARG A 67 -4.67 -3.35 4.51
CA ARG A 67 -5.98 -3.58 5.13
C ARG A 67 -7.13 -3.10 4.24
N THR A 68 -7.03 -1.91 3.66
CA THR A 68 -8.08 -1.35 2.81
C THR A 68 -8.25 -2.13 1.51
N HIS A 69 -7.18 -2.61 0.88
CA HIS A 69 -7.25 -3.22 -0.44
C HIS A 69 -7.33 -4.75 -0.46
N TRP A 70 -6.93 -5.41 0.62
CA TRP A 70 -6.84 -6.87 0.68
C TRP A 70 -7.65 -7.47 1.82
N LEU A 71 -7.93 -6.72 2.89
CA LEU A 71 -8.71 -7.21 4.05
C LEU A 71 -10.12 -6.61 4.12
N CYS A 72 -10.37 -5.50 3.42
CA CYS A 72 -11.67 -4.86 3.31
C CYS A 72 -12.15 -4.96 1.87
N ASP A 73 -12.81 -6.08 1.52
CA ASP A 73 -13.46 -6.26 0.23
C ASP A 73 -14.66 -5.31 0.09
N GLU A 74 -14.43 -4.10 -0.44
CA GLU A 74 -15.48 -3.20 -0.95
C GLU A 74 -16.10 -3.72 -2.27
N GLU A 75 -15.98 -5.02 -2.57
CA GLU A 75 -16.56 -5.65 -3.76
C GLU A 75 -18.06 -5.96 -3.60
N LYS A 76 -18.64 -5.81 -2.40
CA LYS A 76 -20.05 -6.20 -2.15
C LYS A 76 -21.08 -5.07 -2.25
N SER A 77 -20.69 -3.80 -2.32
CA SER A 77 -21.65 -2.70 -2.19
C SER A 77 -22.41 -2.41 -3.50
N ILE A 78 -21.72 -2.29 -4.64
CA ILE A 78 -22.35 -1.89 -5.91
C ILE A 78 -23.24 -3.00 -6.50
N HIS A 79 -22.85 -4.27 -6.37
CA HIS A 79 -23.63 -5.38 -6.92
C HIS A 79 -24.97 -5.59 -6.18
N ASN A 80 -25.05 -5.27 -4.89
CA ASN A 80 -26.30 -5.33 -4.13
C ASN A 80 -27.25 -4.16 -4.45
N VAL A 81 -26.71 -2.97 -4.75
CA VAL A 81 -27.54 -1.81 -5.14
C VAL A 81 -28.20 -2.02 -6.49
N THR A 82 -27.48 -2.56 -7.48
CA THR A 82 -28.08 -2.87 -8.80
C THR A 82 -29.12 -3.99 -8.68
N LYS A 83 -28.80 -5.07 -7.96
CA LYS A 83 -29.72 -6.19 -7.75
C LYS A 83 -30.99 -5.77 -6.98
N ALA A 84 -30.88 -4.86 -6.01
CA ALA A 84 -32.03 -4.31 -5.29
C ALA A 84 -32.87 -3.37 -6.15
N SER A 85 -32.24 -2.54 -7.00
CA SER A 85 -32.96 -1.68 -7.94
C SER A 85 -33.71 -2.47 -9.03
N ASP A 86 -33.21 -3.63 -9.44
CA ASP A 86 -33.87 -4.49 -10.42
C ASP A 86 -35.00 -5.31 -9.79
N ALA A 87 -34.82 -5.78 -8.55
CA ALA A 87 -35.87 -6.46 -7.79
C ALA A 87 -37.04 -5.54 -7.38
N ALA A 88 -36.80 -4.24 -7.18
CA ALA A 88 -37.86 -3.27 -6.87
C ALA A 88 -38.67 -2.82 -8.10
N LYS A 89 -38.24 -3.20 -9.32
CA LYS A 89 -38.90 -2.88 -10.59
C LYS A 89 -39.68 -4.06 -11.19
N ALA A 90 -39.62 -5.24 -10.59
CA ALA A 90 -40.35 -6.45 -10.98
C ALA A 90 -41.58 -6.65 -10.07
#